data_AF-A0A7Y7TCL3-F1
#
_entry.id   AF-A0A7Y7TCL3-F1
#
_cell.length_a   1.000
_cell.length_b   1.000
_cell.length_c   1.000
_cell.angle_alpha   90.00
_cell.angle_beta   90.00
_cell.angle_gamma   90.00
#
_symmetry.space_group_name_H-M   'P 1'
#
loop_
_entity.id
_entity.type
_entity.pdbx_description
1 polymer ?
#
loop_
_entity_poly.entity_id
_entity_poly.type
_entity_poly.pdbx_seq_one_letter_code
_entity_poly.pdbx_strand_id
1 'polypeptide(L)'
;MNLQFLRNEFNAYTAAASATNRQIALAGIAVVWILVQQKANLAIETTALKWFVVALALDLLQSVIGSAFWGVMDRIKENELKKQHGDNYEAIESADFEVTGAGNIFTWLCFGSKIAAVATGYFYLWKMLS
;
A
#
# COMPACT_ATOMS: atom_id res chain seq x y z
N MET A 1 9.36 -25.98 6.12
CA MET A 1 8.89 -24.60 5.85
C MET A 1 10.13 -23.75 5.62
N ASN A 2 10.28 -23.14 4.43
CA ASN A 2 11.49 -22.38 4.08
C ASN A 2 11.20 -20.87 4.08
N LEU A 3 12.27 -20.07 4.06
CA LEU A 3 12.18 -18.61 4.11
C LEU A 3 11.45 -18.03 2.89
N GLN A 4 11.64 -18.65 1.72
CA GLN A 4 10.97 -18.27 0.49
C GLN A 4 9.44 -18.42 0.58
N PHE A 5 8.96 -19.54 1.12
CA PHE A 5 7.54 -19.78 1.36
C PHE A 5 6.94 -18.73 2.31
N LEU A 6 7.63 -18.43 3.42
CA LEU A 6 7.22 -17.38 4.35
C LEU A 6 7.10 -16.01 3.67
N ARG A 7 8.10 -15.62 2.86
CA ARG A 7 8.11 -14.36 2.11
C ARG A 7 6.97 -14.31 1.09
N ASN A 8 6.72 -15.42 0.38
CA ASN A 8 5.63 -15.51 -0.59
C ASN A 8 4.27 -15.34 0.06
N GLU A 9 4.01 -16.02 1.17
CA GLU A 9 2.74 -15.87 1.88
C GLU A 9 2.57 -14.47 2.45
N PHE A 10 3.60 -13.93 3.06
CA PHE A 10 3.57 -12.56 3.57
C PHE A 10 3.24 -11.54 2.47
N ASN A 11 3.85 -11.68 1.29
CA ASN A 11 3.55 -10.82 0.14
C ASN A 11 2.11 -11.00 -0.36
N ALA A 12 1.62 -12.25 -0.42
CA ALA A 12 0.26 -12.56 -0.83
C ALA A 12 -0.79 -11.92 0.11
N TYR A 13 -0.62 -12.08 1.42
CA TYR A 13 -1.51 -11.46 2.42
C TYR A 13 -1.45 -9.93 2.37
N THR A 14 -0.26 -9.34 2.19
CA THR A 14 -0.09 -7.88 2.10
C THR A 14 -0.78 -7.31 0.85
N ALA A 15 -0.69 -8.02 -0.29
CA ALA A 15 -1.36 -7.65 -1.52
C ALA A 15 -2.89 -7.74 -1.36
N ALA A 16 -3.39 -8.84 -0.80
CA ALA A 16 -4.80 -9.04 -0.52
C ALA A 16 -5.35 -7.97 0.44
N ALA A 17 -4.64 -7.68 1.53
CA ALA A 17 -5.02 -6.65 2.50
C ALA A 17 -5.14 -5.26 1.84
N SER A 18 -4.21 -4.92 0.93
CA SER A 18 -4.25 -3.66 0.18
C SER A 18 -5.47 -3.58 -0.75
N ALA A 19 -5.80 -4.66 -1.44
CA ALA A 19 -6.98 -4.73 -2.29
C ALA A 19 -8.28 -4.57 -1.48
N THR A 20 -8.39 -5.31 -0.37
CA THR A 20 -9.52 -5.21 0.55
C THR A 20 -9.64 -3.81 1.16
N ASN A 21 -8.52 -3.20 1.56
CA ASN A 21 -8.50 -1.84 2.11
C ASN A 21 -9.09 -0.80 1.14
N ARG A 22 -8.73 -0.87 -0.15
CA ARG A 22 -9.32 0.00 -1.18
C ARG A 22 -10.81 -0.21 -1.34
N GLN A 23 -11.26 -1.47 -1.45
CA GLN A 23 -12.67 -1.80 -1.62
C GLN A 23 -13.51 -1.29 -0.45
N ILE A 24 -13.02 -1.51 0.77
CA ILE A 24 -13.66 -1.09 2.01
C ILE A 24 -13.69 0.46 2.11
N ALA A 25 -12.61 1.16 1.77
CA ALA A 25 -12.59 2.62 1.74
C ALA A 25 -13.62 3.19 0.74
N LEU A 26 -13.68 2.64 -0.48
CA LEU A 26 -14.64 3.07 -1.50
C LEU A 26 -16.09 2.78 -1.08
N ALA A 27 -16.35 1.62 -0.47
CA ALA A 27 -17.66 1.30 0.10
C ALA A 27 -18.05 2.28 1.21
N GLY A 28 -17.12 2.63 2.10
CA GLY A 28 -17.34 3.64 3.13
C GLY A 28 -17.70 5.01 2.57
N ILE A 29 -17.02 5.46 1.50
CA ILE A 29 -17.35 6.70 0.78
C ILE A 29 -18.78 6.64 0.21
N ALA A 30 -19.16 5.52 -0.41
CA ALA A 30 -20.52 5.34 -0.95
C ALA A 30 -21.60 5.44 0.14
N VAL A 31 -21.36 4.83 1.30
CA VAL A 31 -22.28 4.93 2.45
C VAL A 31 -22.42 6.38 2.93
N VAL A 32 -21.31 7.11 3.08
CA VAL A 32 -21.35 8.53 3.46
C VAL A 32 -22.18 9.33 2.45
N TRP A 33 -22.00 9.08 1.15
CA TRP A 33 -22.74 9.79 0.10
C TRP A 33 -24.26 9.57 0.19
N ILE A 34 -24.70 8.32 0.43
CA ILE A 34 -26.13 8.00 0.63
C ILE A 34 -26.70 8.75 1.85
N LEU A 35 -25.95 8.79 2.95
CA LEU A 35 -26.41 9.43 4.19
C LEU A 35 -26.53 10.95 4.05
N VAL A 36 -25.62 11.59 3.31
CA VAL A 36 -25.66 13.04 3.05
C VAL A 36 -26.91 13.45 2.27
N GLN A 37 -27.39 12.61 1.34
CA GLN A 37 -28.62 12.90 0.59
C GLN A 37 -29.88 12.90 1.48
N GLN A 38 -29.89 12.09 2.54
CA GLN A 38 -31.06 11.96 3.41
C GLN A 38 -31.12 13.00 4.53
N LYS A 39 -29.98 13.55 4.94
CA LYS A 39 -29.89 14.47 6.09
C LYS A 39 -28.92 15.62 5.80
N ALA A 40 -29.44 16.78 5.41
CA ALA A 40 -28.64 17.96 5.04
C ALA A 40 -27.66 18.45 6.14
N ASN A 41 -27.98 18.27 7.43
CA ASN A 41 -27.07 18.64 8.54
C ASN A 41 -25.90 17.66 8.74
N LEU A 42 -26.00 16.43 8.23
CA LEU A 42 -24.91 15.44 8.27
C LEU A 42 -23.83 15.70 7.22
N ALA A 43 -24.16 16.50 6.19
CA ALA A 43 -23.22 16.95 5.17
C ALA A 43 -22.06 17.78 5.70
N ILE A 44 -22.12 18.24 6.96
CA ILE A 44 -21.11 19.10 7.59
C ILE A 44 -20.13 18.26 8.45
N GLU A 45 -20.51 17.07 8.91
CA GLU A 45 -19.69 16.13 9.70
C GLU A 45 -18.93 15.12 8.81
N THR A 46 -18.29 15.58 7.73
CA THR A 46 -17.63 14.70 6.74
C THR A 46 -16.28 14.13 7.20
N THR A 47 -16.05 14.00 8.50
CA THR A 47 -14.78 13.53 9.06
C THR A 47 -14.45 12.11 8.59
N ALA A 48 -15.45 11.21 8.51
CA ALA A 48 -15.27 9.87 7.97
C ALA A 48 -14.77 9.88 6.50
N LEU A 49 -15.34 10.76 5.68
CA LEU A 49 -14.95 10.91 4.26
C LEU A 49 -13.48 11.30 4.12
N LYS A 50 -13.01 12.25 4.94
CA LYS A 50 -11.60 12.68 4.92
C LYS A 50 -10.65 11.51 5.19
N TRP A 51 -10.99 10.64 6.16
CA TRP A 51 -10.18 9.47 6.49
C TRP A 51 -10.15 8.42 5.38
N PHE A 52 -11.26 8.18 4.68
CA PHE A 52 -11.27 7.28 3.53
C PHE A 52 -10.44 7.83 2.35
N VAL A 53 -10.50 9.15 2.10
CA VAL A 53 -9.66 9.79 1.07
C VAL A 53 -8.18 9.70 1.44
N VAL A 54 -7.82 9.97 2.69
CA VAL A 54 -6.44 9.81 3.19
C VAL A 54 -5.96 8.37 3.05
N ALA A 55 -6.81 7.39 3.38
CA ALA A 55 -6.48 5.98 3.21
C ALA A 55 -6.18 5.61 1.74
N LEU A 56 -6.99 6.08 0.79
CA LEU A 56 -6.76 5.85 -0.64
C LEU A 56 -5.52 6.58 -1.15
N ALA A 57 -5.25 7.79 -0.68
CA ALA A 57 -4.04 8.53 -1.01
C ALA A 57 -2.77 7.82 -0.52
N LEU A 58 -2.81 7.29 0.71
CA LEU A 58 -1.71 6.49 1.27
C LEU A 58 -1.53 5.15 0.54
N ASP A 59 -2.61 4.53 0.09
CA ASP A 59 -2.55 3.30 -0.73
C ASP A 59 -1.85 3.56 -2.07
N LEU A 60 -2.21 4.66 -2.76
CA LEU A 60 -1.53 5.08 -3.98
C LEU A 60 -0.06 5.42 -3.72
N LEU A 61 0.21 6.20 -2.66
CA LEU A 61 1.57 6.60 -2.30
C LEU A 61 2.45 5.40 -1.99
N GLN A 62 1.93 4.40 -1.28
CA GLN A 62 2.62 3.13 -1.04
C GLN A 62 3.04 2.48 -2.37
N SER A 63 2.13 2.36 -3.33
CA SER A 63 2.43 1.75 -4.62
C SER A 63 3.48 2.54 -5.40
N VAL A 64 3.38 3.87 -5.40
CA VAL A 64 4.36 4.75 -6.08
C VAL A 64 5.75 4.62 -5.46
N ILE A 65 5.86 4.71 -4.12
CA ILE A 65 7.14 4.58 -3.41
C ILE A 65 7.72 3.18 -3.62
N GLY A 66 6.90 2.14 -3.54
CA GLY A 66 7.33 0.76 -3.78
C GLY A 66 7.90 0.58 -5.19
N SER A 67 7.20 1.05 -6.22
CA SER A 67 7.67 1.00 -7.60
C SER A 67 8.96 1.80 -7.80
N ALA A 68 9.06 3.00 -7.22
CA ALA A 68 10.26 3.82 -7.32
C ALA A 68 11.46 3.16 -6.64
N PHE A 69 11.28 2.60 -5.44
CA PHE A 69 12.33 1.90 -4.71
C PHE A 69 12.87 0.72 -5.52
N TRP A 70 11.99 -0.14 -6.02
CA TRP A 70 12.41 -1.31 -6.82
C TRP A 70 13.05 -0.91 -8.14
N GLY A 71 12.55 0.12 -8.83
CA GLY A 71 13.17 0.62 -10.06
C GLY A 71 14.56 1.23 -9.85
N VAL A 72 14.81 1.85 -8.70
CA VAL A 72 16.16 2.33 -8.33
C VAL A 72 17.08 1.16 -7.99
N MET A 73 16.61 0.21 -7.19
CA MET A 73 17.38 -0.97 -6.80
C MET A 73 17.79 -1.84 -8.00
N ASP A 74 16.87 -2.01 -8.95
CA ASP A 74 17.11 -2.69 -10.22
C ASP A 74 18.31 -2.09 -10.97
N ARG A 75 18.29 -0.77 -11.20
CA ARG A 75 19.40 -0.06 -11.86
C ARG A 75 20.71 -0.09 -11.08
N ILE A 76 20.66 -0.01 -9.75
CA ILE A 76 21.88 -0.09 -8.93
C ILE A 76 22.51 -1.47 -9.07
N LYS A 77 21.70 -2.53 -8.97
CA LYS A 77 22.18 -3.91 -9.01
C LYS A 77 22.62 -4.33 -10.40
N GLU A 78 21.89 -3.93 -11.44
CA GLU A 78 22.31 -4.12 -12.82
C GLU A 78 23.70 -3.51 -13.08
N ASN A 79 23.94 -2.28 -12.60
CA ASN A 79 25.25 -1.63 -12.75
C ASN A 79 26.36 -2.29 -11.93
N GLU A 80 26.06 -2.80 -10.73
CA GLU A 80 27.02 -3.57 -9.92
C GLU A 80 27.38 -4.90 -10.60
N LEU A 81 26.39 -5.62 -11.13
CA LEU A 81 26.58 -6.90 -11.82
C LEU A 81 27.30 -6.72 -13.15
N LYS A 82 27.02 -5.66 -13.93
CA LYS A 82 27.80 -5.30 -15.13
C LYS A 82 29.28 -5.08 -14.83
N LYS A 83 29.61 -4.51 -13.67
CA LYS A 83 31.03 -4.37 -13.24
C LYS A 83 31.69 -5.70 -12.90
N GLN A 84 30.91 -6.69 -12.43
CA GLN A 84 31.42 -8.00 -12.04
C GLN A 84 31.51 -8.99 -13.22
N HIS A 85 30.52 -8.97 -14.11
CA HIS A 85 30.35 -9.94 -15.18
C HIS A 85 30.57 -9.36 -16.60
N GLY A 86 30.90 -8.07 -16.72
CA GLY A 86 31.02 -7.39 -18.01
C GLY A 86 29.69 -7.30 -18.73
N ASP A 87 29.69 -7.40 -20.06
CA ASP A 87 28.48 -7.38 -20.90
C ASP A 87 27.79 -8.77 -21.00
N ASN A 88 28.12 -9.71 -20.12
CA ASN A 88 27.47 -11.02 -20.10
C ASN A 88 26.05 -10.93 -19.53
N TYR A 89 25.08 -10.66 -20.40
CA TYR A 89 23.67 -10.48 -20.04
C TYR A 89 23.08 -11.69 -19.32
N GLU A 90 23.40 -12.91 -19.77
CA GLU A 90 22.86 -14.14 -19.18
C GLU A 90 23.34 -14.34 -17.73
N ALA A 91 24.59 -13.96 -17.44
CA ALA A 91 25.13 -13.97 -16.09
C ALA A 91 24.55 -12.87 -15.18
N ILE A 92 24.15 -11.72 -15.74
CA ILE A 92 23.55 -10.61 -14.97
C ILE A 92 22.11 -10.93 -14.57
N GLU A 93 21.28 -11.42 -15.49
CA GLU A 93 19.87 -11.76 -15.23
C GLU A 93 19.70 -12.99 -14.33
N SER A 94 20.63 -13.94 -14.41
CA SER A 94 20.59 -15.16 -13.57
C SER A 94 21.20 -14.99 -12.17
N ALA A 95 21.81 -13.82 -11.89
CA ALA A 95 22.41 -13.55 -10.59
C ALA A 95 21.33 -13.36 -9.52
N ASP A 96 21.30 -14.25 -8.53
CA ASP A 96 20.45 -14.11 -7.35
C ASP A 96 21.08 -13.11 -6.37
N PHE A 97 20.31 -12.10 -5.96
CA PHE A 97 20.77 -11.13 -4.97
C PHE A 97 19.63 -10.78 -4.00
N GLU A 98 19.98 -10.70 -2.72
CA GLU A 98 19.03 -10.25 -1.70
C GLU A 98 19.16 -8.75 -1.48
N VAL A 99 18.02 -8.05 -1.49
CA VAL A 99 17.93 -6.65 -1.05
C VAL A 99 17.54 -6.63 0.43
N THR A 100 18.23 -5.82 1.22
CA THR A 100 17.93 -5.68 2.65
C THR A 100 16.51 -5.13 2.85
N GLY A 101 15.71 -5.81 3.68
CA GLY A 101 14.30 -5.44 3.92
C GLY A 101 14.09 -4.05 4.54
N ALA A 102 15.14 -3.47 5.13
CA ALA A 102 15.11 -2.13 5.72
C ALA A 102 14.97 -1.00 4.68
N GLY A 103 15.35 -1.24 3.42
CA GLY A 103 15.27 -0.22 2.37
C GLY A 103 13.85 0.25 2.06
N ASN A 104 12.84 -0.58 2.37
CA ASN A 104 11.44 -0.32 2.03
C ASN A 104 10.58 0.19 3.21
N ILE A 105 11.21 0.77 4.24
CA ILE A 105 10.52 1.19 5.47
C ILE A 105 9.38 2.20 5.20
N PHE A 106 9.57 3.11 4.24
CA PHE A 106 8.55 4.10 3.88
C PHE A 106 7.28 3.47 3.30
N THR A 107 7.43 2.42 2.51
CA THR A 107 6.29 1.66 1.98
C THR A 107 5.55 0.94 3.10
N TRP A 108 6.27 0.37 4.07
CA TRP A 108 5.66 -0.26 5.25
C TRP A 108 4.95 0.75 6.15
N LEU A 109 5.51 1.94 6.33
CA LEU A 109 4.85 3.03 7.04
C LEU A 109 3.56 3.43 6.35
N CYS A 110 3.57 3.63 5.02
CA CYS A 110 2.36 3.93 4.26
C CYS A 110 1.31 2.80 4.36
N PHE A 111 1.77 1.53 4.32
CA PHE A 111 0.91 0.36 4.46
C PHE A 111 0.23 0.29 5.85
N GLY A 112 0.96 0.59 6.92
CA GLY A 112 0.37 0.67 8.26
C GLY A 112 -0.61 1.84 8.40
N SER A 113 -0.19 3.03 7.95
CA SER A 113 -0.98 4.25 8.06
C SER A 113 -2.30 4.18 7.28
N LYS A 114 -2.33 3.56 6.09
CA LYS A 114 -3.57 3.44 5.31
C LYS A 114 -4.62 2.55 6.02
N ILE A 115 -4.18 1.47 6.68
CA ILE A 115 -5.07 0.58 7.43
C ILE A 115 -5.66 1.33 8.62
N ALA A 116 -4.83 2.06 9.36
CA ALA A 116 -5.29 2.90 10.47
C ALA A 116 -6.27 3.98 10.01
N ALA A 117 -6.05 4.59 8.84
CA ALA A 117 -6.95 5.57 8.26
C ALA A 117 -8.32 4.98 7.89
N VAL A 118 -8.38 3.78 7.29
CA VAL A 118 -9.67 3.10 7.03
C VAL A 118 -10.39 2.76 8.32
N ALA A 119 -9.69 2.18 9.31
CA ALA A 119 -10.29 1.87 10.60
C ALA A 119 -10.87 3.11 11.29
N THR A 120 -10.14 4.23 11.22
CA THR A 120 -10.59 5.53 11.75
C THR A 120 -11.80 6.07 10.97
N GLY A 121 -11.81 5.94 9.64
CA GLY A 121 -12.96 6.28 8.80
C GLY A 121 -14.23 5.53 9.21
N TYR A 122 -14.12 4.21 9.46
CA TYR A 122 -15.23 3.40 9.96
C TYR A 122 -15.66 3.76 11.38
N PHE A 123 -14.72 4.11 12.25
CA PHE A 123 -15.05 4.59 13.59
C PHE A 123 -15.92 5.85 13.55
N TYR A 124 -15.56 6.84 12.73
CA TYR A 124 -16.37 8.04 12.56
C TYR A 124 -17.69 7.75 11.85
N LEU A 125 -17.70 6.85 10.86
CA LEU A 125 -18.93 6.44 10.19
C LEU A 125 -19.93 5.79 11.16
N TRP A 126 -19.43 4.94 12.07
CA TRP A 126 -20.25 4.32 13.11
C TRP A 126 -20.83 5.36 14.07
N LYS A 127 -20.02 6.30 14.54
CA LYS A 127 -20.47 7.41 15.40
C LYS A 127 -21.56 8.25 14.73
N MET A 128 -21.52 8.36 13.40
CA MET A 128 -22.51 9.09 12.61
C MET A 128 -23.85 8.36 12.47
N LEU A 129 -23.86 7.03 12.63
CA LEU A 129 -25.04 6.17 12.53
C LEU A 129 -25.71 5.93 13.89
N SER A 130 -24.95 5.98 14.99
CA SER A 130 -25.44 5.87 16.36
C SER A 130 -26.12 7.13 16.86
#